data_AF-A0A6N8BTB9-F1
#
_entry.id   AF-A0A6N8BTB9-F1
#
_cell.length_a   1.000
_cell.length_b   1.000
_cell.length_c   1.000
_cell.angle_alpha   90.00
_cell.angle_beta   90.00
_cell.angle_gamma   90.00
#
_symmetry.space_group_name_H-M   'P 1'
#
loop_
_entity.id
_entity.type
_entity.pdbx_description
1 polymer ?
#
loop_
_entity_poly.entity_id
_entity_poly.type
_entity_poly.pdbx_seq_one_letter_code
_entity_poly.pdbx_strand_id
1 'polypeptide(L)'
;MGDVLRKFHVAAGSDIDIELVASAVQQVVGAVTDFHGADCLLYAKLGAALLRFLGVQAEAVAGSAAWRVGAGDGDVISHALEVAGQGFVPHNSMGLAAMFHAWIEGPGFLIDFSTCTLKAKAQALDNADGGRTNVEWAPNYLSIDPDNAPALLDRAMAVVQAAEGGVYFYRRHAQIERVAFAESGDTLIRTLLFAARSAYAAAKRGENIRIVGLVSDGEHQEMPKHGRFVPMASPGHGSAVE
;
A
#
# COMPACT_ATOMS: atom_id res chain seq x y z
N MET A 1 8.11 12.10 18.80
CA MET A 1 6.76 12.50 18.37
C MET A 1 5.84 11.33 18.65
N GLY A 2 5.10 11.38 19.76
CA GLY A 2 4.32 10.27 20.29
C GLY A 2 2.88 10.27 19.78
N ASP A 3 2.36 9.08 19.56
CA ASP A 3 0.94 8.68 19.65
C ASP A 3 -0.11 9.71 19.24
N VAL A 4 -0.11 10.06 17.94
CA VAL A 4 -1.33 10.52 17.26
C VAL A 4 -2.03 9.31 16.63
N LEU A 5 -2.19 8.24 17.41
CA LEU A 5 -3.13 7.16 17.12
C LEU A 5 -4.30 7.32 18.08
N ARG A 6 -5.18 8.27 17.78
CA ARG A 6 -6.42 8.45 18.53
C ARG A 6 -7.57 8.10 17.61
N LYS A 7 -8.29 7.05 18.00
CA LYS A 7 -9.61 6.62 17.53
C LYS A 7 -10.22 7.62 16.57
N PHE A 8 -10.21 7.25 15.29
CA PHE A 8 -10.88 8.00 14.25
C PHE A 8 -12.38 8.04 14.58
N HIS A 9 -12.84 9.13 15.18
CA HIS A 9 -14.26 9.38 15.31
C HIS A 9 -14.74 9.84 13.95
N VAL A 10 -15.07 8.88 13.09
CA VAL A 10 -15.81 9.19 11.87
C VAL A 10 -17.07 9.94 12.31
N ALA A 11 -17.37 11.06 11.66
CA ALA A 11 -18.54 11.91 11.92
C ALA A 11 -19.91 11.18 11.83
N ALA A 12 -19.92 9.86 11.58
CA ALA A 12 -21.09 9.01 11.44
C ALA A 12 -21.53 8.28 12.73
N GLY A 13 -20.90 8.53 13.89
CA GLY A 13 -21.35 7.93 15.16
C GLY A 13 -21.12 6.42 15.29
N SER A 14 -20.26 5.84 14.46
CA SER A 14 -19.86 4.44 14.50
C SER A 14 -18.52 4.26 15.20
N ASP A 15 -18.46 3.35 16.18
CA ASP A 15 -17.23 2.89 16.85
C ASP A 15 -16.46 1.98 15.89
N ILE A 16 -15.77 2.60 14.93
CA ILE A 16 -14.90 1.96 13.94
C ILE A 16 -13.46 2.08 14.42
N ASP A 17 -12.83 0.92 14.59
CA ASP A 17 -11.42 0.84 14.92
C ASP A 17 -10.59 0.72 13.64
N ILE A 18 -9.92 1.80 13.25
CA ILE A 18 -9.10 1.86 12.04
C ILE A 18 -7.91 0.90 12.10
N GLU A 19 -7.38 0.59 13.29
CA GLU A 19 -6.30 -0.38 13.42
C GLU A 19 -6.80 -1.79 13.07
N LEU A 20 -8.01 -2.14 13.51
CA LEU A 20 -8.64 -3.41 13.12
C LEU A 20 -8.98 -3.46 11.63
N VAL A 21 -9.39 -2.34 11.03
CA VAL A 21 -9.60 -2.24 9.58
C VAL A 21 -8.29 -2.45 8.84
N ALA A 22 -7.21 -1.77 9.24
CA ALA A 22 -5.88 -1.90 8.65
C ALA A 22 -5.39 -3.35 8.72
N SER A 23 -5.48 -3.97 9.89
CA SER A 23 -5.08 -5.37 10.09
C SER A 23 -5.88 -6.32 9.21
N ALA A 24 -7.21 -6.17 9.14
CA ALA A 24 -8.05 -7.00 8.29
C ALA A 24 -7.71 -6.87 6.80
N VAL A 25 -7.49 -5.65 6.31
CA VAL A 25 -7.07 -5.40 4.93
C VAL A 25 -5.71 -6.02 4.67
N GLN A 26 -4.72 -5.79 5.54
CA GLN A 26 -3.35 -6.27 5.40
C GLN A 26 -3.26 -7.80 5.38
N GLN A 27 -4.02 -8.47 6.23
CA GLN A 27 -4.09 -9.94 6.24
C GLN A 27 -4.67 -10.50 4.94
N VAL A 28 -5.72 -9.88 4.41
CA VAL A 28 -6.35 -10.34 3.17
C VAL A 28 -5.45 -10.06 1.97
N VAL A 29 -4.85 -8.88 1.89
CA VAL A 29 -3.90 -8.54 0.81
C VAL A 29 -2.69 -9.47 0.87
N GLY A 30 -2.05 -9.62 2.03
CA GLY A 30 -0.91 -10.51 2.19
C GLY A 30 -1.19 -11.99 1.93
N ALA A 31 -2.46 -12.42 1.89
CA ALA A 31 -2.84 -13.78 1.55
C ALA A 31 -3.05 -14.01 0.04
N VAL A 32 -3.08 -12.96 -0.78
CA VAL A 32 -3.41 -13.06 -2.22
C VAL A 32 -2.37 -12.45 -3.14
N THR A 33 -1.32 -11.85 -2.60
CA THR A 33 -0.21 -11.28 -3.37
C THR A 33 1.10 -11.36 -2.61
N ASP A 34 2.15 -11.71 -3.36
CA ASP A 34 3.55 -11.67 -2.92
C ASP A 34 4.26 -10.38 -3.37
N PHE A 35 3.56 -9.47 -4.07
CA PHE A 35 4.11 -8.20 -4.59
C PHE A 35 4.21 -7.12 -3.50
N HIS A 36 4.76 -7.50 -2.34
CA HIS A 36 4.96 -6.64 -1.17
C HIS A 36 5.72 -5.34 -1.55
N GLY A 37 4.97 -4.24 -1.74
CA GLY A 37 5.49 -2.92 -2.13
C GLY A 37 4.90 -2.34 -3.42
N ALA A 38 4.24 -3.14 -4.25
CA ALA A 38 3.55 -2.72 -5.48
C ALA A 38 2.01 -2.84 -5.41
N ASP A 39 1.45 -3.36 -4.31
CA ASP A 39 0.01 -3.61 -4.17
C ASP A 39 -0.81 -2.41 -3.65
N CYS A 40 -0.28 -1.17 -3.68
CA CYS A 40 -0.94 0.00 -3.09
C CYS A 40 -2.41 0.17 -3.56
N LEU A 41 -2.68 -0.14 -4.83
CA LEU A 41 -4.03 -0.10 -5.40
C LEU A 41 -4.97 -1.11 -4.74
N LEU A 42 -4.49 -2.31 -4.42
CA LEU A 42 -5.28 -3.35 -3.79
C LEU A 42 -5.59 -2.99 -2.33
N TYR A 43 -4.61 -2.48 -1.59
CA TYR A 43 -4.81 -1.92 -0.24
C TYR A 43 -5.87 -0.82 -0.23
N ALA A 44 -5.74 0.16 -1.14
CA ALA A 44 -6.65 1.29 -1.23
C ALA A 44 -8.08 0.84 -1.61
N LYS A 45 -8.23 0.02 -2.67
CA LYS A 45 -9.54 -0.46 -3.13
C LYS A 45 -10.24 -1.30 -2.07
N LEU A 46 -9.56 -2.27 -1.47
CA LEU A 46 -10.14 -3.14 -0.44
C LEU A 46 -10.46 -2.37 0.83
N GLY A 47 -9.55 -1.50 1.28
CA GLY A 47 -9.76 -0.68 2.47
C GLY A 47 -10.92 0.29 2.32
N ALA A 48 -11.01 1.01 1.19
CA ALA A 48 -12.13 1.89 0.89
C ALA A 48 -13.46 1.10 0.82
N ALA A 49 -13.45 -0.11 0.23
CA ALA A 49 -14.63 -0.97 0.19
C ALA A 49 -15.07 -1.44 1.60
N LEU A 50 -14.13 -1.82 2.46
CA LEU A 50 -14.42 -2.20 3.84
C LEU A 50 -14.95 -1.03 4.66
N LEU A 51 -14.34 0.15 4.55
CA LEU A 51 -14.80 1.37 5.21
C LEU A 51 -16.22 1.76 4.77
N ARG A 52 -16.52 1.70 3.47
CA ARG A 52 -17.89 1.90 2.95
C ARG A 52 -18.88 0.88 3.49
N PHE A 53 -18.48 -0.39 3.59
CA PHE A 53 -19.30 -1.43 4.21
C PHE A 53 -19.62 -1.11 5.69
N LEU A 54 -18.67 -0.49 6.40
CA LEU A 54 -18.83 -0.06 7.79
C LEU A 54 -19.57 1.29 7.95
N GLY A 55 -20.06 1.87 6.86
CA GLY A 55 -20.83 3.12 6.88
C GLY A 55 -19.98 4.39 6.78
N VAL A 56 -18.70 4.30 6.41
CA VAL A 56 -17.82 5.45 6.19
C VAL A 56 -17.81 5.86 4.72
N GLN A 57 -17.99 7.14 4.44
CA GLN A 57 -17.75 7.67 3.10
C GLN A 57 -16.24 7.64 2.81
N ALA A 58 -15.81 6.67 2.00
CA ALA A 58 -14.41 6.46 1.66
C ALA A 58 -14.26 6.09 0.18
N GLU A 59 -13.27 6.66 -0.48
CA GLU A 59 -12.89 6.36 -1.86
C GLU A 59 -11.42 5.97 -1.96
N ALA A 60 -11.12 5.05 -2.87
CA ALA A 60 -9.75 4.77 -3.24
C ALA A 60 -9.33 5.81 -4.28
N VAL A 61 -8.21 6.47 -4.03
CA VAL A 61 -7.68 7.54 -4.87
C VAL A 61 -6.24 7.23 -5.24
N ALA A 62 -5.70 7.94 -6.23
CA ALA A 62 -4.34 7.72 -6.68
C ALA A 62 -3.67 9.02 -7.13
N GLY A 63 -2.34 9.05 -6.99
CA GLY A 63 -1.54 10.20 -7.35
C GLY A 63 -0.09 10.06 -6.92
N SER A 64 0.52 11.21 -6.65
CA SER A 64 1.88 11.28 -6.15
C SER A 64 1.92 11.07 -4.64
N ALA A 65 2.91 10.35 -4.15
CA ALA A 65 3.19 10.27 -2.72
C ALA A 65 4.69 10.13 -2.47
N ALA A 66 5.16 10.60 -1.31
CA ALA A 66 6.54 10.41 -0.88
C ALA A 66 6.63 10.33 0.64
N TRP A 67 7.65 9.62 1.14
CA TRP A 67 7.89 9.42 2.57
C TRP A 67 9.37 9.54 2.88
N ARG A 68 9.70 10.30 3.93
CA ARG A 68 11.00 10.27 4.60
C ARG A 68 10.94 9.13 5.59
N VAL A 69 11.78 8.12 5.37
CA VAL A 69 11.74 6.86 6.10
C VAL A 69 12.90 6.69 7.08
N GLY A 70 13.88 7.59 7.06
CA GLY A 70 15.04 7.59 7.97
C GLY A 70 15.81 8.91 7.90
N ALA A 71 16.91 9.01 8.64
CA ALA A 71 17.71 10.23 8.71
C ALA A 71 18.76 10.36 7.59
N GLY A 72 19.08 9.29 6.86
CA GLY A 72 20.08 9.28 5.79
C GLY A 72 19.66 10.08 4.55
N ASP A 73 20.64 10.59 3.81
CA ASP A 73 20.43 11.44 2.61
C ASP A 73 19.54 10.77 1.54
N GLY A 74 19.59 9.44 1.45
CA GLY A 74 18.80 8.63 0.53
C GLY A 74 17.56 7.99 1.14
N ASP A 75 17.23 8.27 2.42
CA ASP A 75 16.15 7.59 3.14
C ASP A 75 14.77 8.15 2.78
N VAL A 76 14.46 8.17 1.49
CA VAL A 76 13.23 8.69 0.89
C VAL A 76 12.67 7.69 -0.11
N ILE A 77 11.41 7.31 0.07
CA ILE A 77 10.65 6.55 -0.92
C ILE A 77 9.71 7.52 -1.62
N SER A 78 9.72 7.56 -2.96
CA SER A 78 8.97 8.56 -3.72
C SER A 78 8.30 7.97 -4.97
N HIS A 79 7.02 8.30 -5.11
CA HIS A 79 6.22 8.22 -6.34
C HIS A 79 5.76 9.62 -6.78
N ALA A 80 6.52 10.66 -6.44
CA ALA A 80 6.12 12.04 -6.73
C ALA A 80 6.63 12.51 -8.09
N LEU A 81 5.71 12.65 -9.05
CA LEU A 81 5.98 13.22 -10.38
C LEU A 81 6.56 14.63 -10.30
N GLU A 82 6.19 15.39 -9.28
CA GLU A 82 6.58 16.78 -9.07
C GLU A 82 8.04 16.94 -8.66
N VAL A 83 8.64 15.88 -8.13
CA VAL A 83 10.05 15.89 -7.77
C VAL A 83 10.90 15.57 -9.01
N ALA A 84 10.45 14.63 -9.85
CA ALA A 84 11.12 14.24 -11.09
C ALA A 84 11.29 15.42 -12.08
N GLY A 85 10.34 16.35 -12.13
CA GLY A 85 10.40 17.54 -12.98
C GLY A 85 11.37 18.64 -12.53
N GLN A 86 11.96 18.54 -11.33
CA GLN A 86 12.87 19.56 -10.77
C GLN A 86 14.34 19.14 -10.75
N GLY A 87 14.71 18.15 -11.57
CA GLY A 87 16.09 17.63 -11.63
C GLY A 87 16.46 16.70 -10.47
N PHE A 88 15.53 16.42 -9.57
CA PHE A 88 15.63 15.32 -8.62
C PHE A 88 14.76 14.16 -9.13
N VAL A 89 15.37 13.28 -9.90
CA VAL A 89 14.79 11.97 -10.19
C VAL A 89 15.42 11.04 -9.15
N PRO A 90 14.69 10.59 -8.11
CA PRO A 90 15.20 9.48 -7.32
C PRO A 90 15.44 8.32 -8.30
N HIS A 91 16.54 7.58 -8.15
CA HIS A 91 17.10 6.69 -9.18
C HIS A 91 16.16 5.52 -9.61
N ASN A 92 14.89 5.51 -9.19
CA ASN A 92 13.97 4.39 -9.11
C ASN A 92 12.63 4.54 -9.87
N SER A 93 12.53 5.44 -10.86
CA SER A 93 11.26 5.74 -11.55
C SER A 93 10.90 4.82 -12.75
N MET A 94 11.44 3.60 -12.86
CA MET A 94 11.17 2.72 -14.01
C MET A 94 9.99 1.74 -13.77
N GLY A 95 8.80 2.10 -14.27
CA GLY A 95 7.62 1.22 -14.39
C GLY A 95 6.29 1.92 -14.03
N LEU A 96 5.15 1.50 -14.61
CA LEU A 96 3.83 2.10 -14.31
C LEU A 96 3.44 2.01 -12.83
N ALA A 97 3.80 0.91 -12.14
CA ALA A 97 3.65 0.75 -10.69
C ALA A 97 4.68 1.56 -9.87
N ALA A 98 5.72 2.10 -10.52
CA ALA A 98 6.68 3.02 -9.93
C ALA A 98 6.27 4.50 -10.08
N MET A 99 5.19 4.80 -10.80
CA MET A 99 4.80 6.19 -11.13
C MET A 99 3.63 6.75 -10.33
N PHE A 100 3.01 5.96 -9.44
CA PHE A 100 1.96 6.46 -8.58
C PHE A 100 1.85 5.67 -7.28
N HIS A 101 1.12 6.25 -6.34
CA HIS A 101 0.65 5.58 -5.14
C HIS A 101 -0.86 5.66 -5.03
N ALA A 102 -1.47 4.72 -4.33
CA ALA A 102 -2.91 4.72 -4.07
C ALA A 102 -3.17 4.66 -2.57
N TRP A 103 -4.17 5.42 -2.13
CA TRP A 103 -4.57 5.56 -0.73
C TRP A 103 -6.09 5.76 -0.65
N ILE A 104 -6.60 6.05 0.54
CA ILE A 104 -8.03 6.23 0.80
C ILE A 104 -8.27 7.67 1.24
N GLU A 105 -9.26 8.33 0.64
CA GLU A 105 -9.74 9.64 1.06
C GLU A 105 -11.22 9.57 1.46
N GLY A 106 -11.62 10.46 2.36
CA GLY A 106 -13.01 10.71 2.73
C GLY A 106 -13.14 12.06 3.43
N PRO A 107 -14.36 12.44 3.86
CA PRO A 107 -14.56 13.73 4.53
C PRO A 107 -13.68 13.86 5.78
N GLY A 108 -12.71 14.78 5.73
CA GLY A 108 -11.80 15.07 6.85
C GLY A 108 -10.71 14.01 7.09
N PHE A 109 -10.43 13.12 6.13
CA PHE A 109 -9.38 12.12 6.33
C PHE A 109 -8.68 11.63 5.08
N LEU A 110 -7.43 11.23 5.29
CA LEU A 110 -6.61 10.42 4.39
C LEU A 110 -6.10 9.19 5.16
N ILE A 111 -6.19 8.00 4.57
CA ILE A 111 -5.71 6.75 5.17
C ILE A 111 -4.85 5.99 4.17
N ASP A 112 -3.71 5.49 4.63
CA ASP A 112 -2.82 4.63 3.85
C ASP A 112 -2.51 3.35 4.62
N PHE A 113 -3.16 2.25 4.21
CA PHE A 113 -2.96 0.92 4.80
C PHE A 113 -1.73 0.20 4.28
N SER A 114 -1.02 0.76 3.28
CA SER A 114 0.11 0.11 2.63
C SER A 114 1.47 0.52 3.22
N THR A 115 1.51 1.44 4.18
CA THR A 115 2.78 1.90 4.78
C THR A 115 3.53 0.81 5.55
N CYS A 116 2.84 -0.25 5.98
CA CYS A 116 3.50 -1.45 6.53
C CYS A 116 4.46 -2.13 5.52
N THR A 117 4.31 -1.85 4.23
CA THR A 117 5.13 -2.42 3.15
C THR A 117 6.37 -1.58 2.82
N LEU A 118 6.56 -0.40 3.44
CA LEU A 118 7.65 0.53 3.07
C LEU A 118 9.04 -0.11 3.18
N LYS A 119 9.27 -1.01 4.14
CA LYS A 119 10.54 -1.76 4.27
C LYS A 119 10.80 -2.68 3.07
N ALA A 120 9.81 -3.49 2.70
CA ALA A 120 9.92 -4.38 1.55
C ALA A 120 10.09 -3.60 0.25
N LYS A 121 9.39 -2.46 0.15
CA LYS A 121 9.47 -1.55 -0.97
C LYS A 121 10.86 -0.91 -1.11
N ALA A 122 11.41 -0.35 -0.05
CA ALA A 122 12.78 0.16 -0.01
C ALA A 122 13.78 -0.90 -0.49
N GLN A 123 13.67 -2.13 0.04
CA GLN A 123 14.55 -3.22 -0.37
C GLN A 123 14.40 -3.57 -1.86
N ALA A 124 13.18 -3.59 -2.40
CA ALA A 124 12.96 -3.85 -3.81
C ALA A 124 13.56 -2.75 -4.71
N LEU A 125 13.47 -1.49 -4.29
CA LEU A 125 14.06 -0.35 -5.01
C LEU A 125 15.59 -0.39 -4.92
N ASP A 126 16.15 -0.57 -3.74
CA ASP A 126 17.59 -0.71 -3.50
C ASP A 126 18.20 -1.87 -4.32
N ASN A 127 17.49 -3.00 -4.43
CA ASN A 127 17.92 -4.13 -5.26
C ASN A 127 17.93 -3.80 -6.76
N ALA A 128 17.06 -2.89 -7.21
CA ALA A 128 16.94 -2.51 -8.60
C ALA A 128 17.99 -1.45 -9.03
N ASP A 129 18.33 -0.52 -8.14
CA ASP A 129 19.22 0.61 -8.44
C ASP A 129 20.60 0.56 -7.76
N GLY A 130 20.83 -0.42 -6.87
CA GLY A 130 22.06 -0.56 -6.10
C GLY A 130 22.17 0.43 -4.93
N GLY A 131 21.06 1.07 -4.57
CA GLY A 131 20.93 1.99 -3.45
C GLY A 131 20.99 1.31 -2.08
N ARG A 132 20.81 2.12 -1.05
CA ARG A 132 20.69 1.65 0.33
C ARG A 132 19.83 2.62 1.12
N THR A 133 18.61 2.19 1.41
CA THR A 133 17.61 2.95 2.15
C THR A 133 17.47 2.38 3.55
N ASN A 134 17.73 3.18 4.58
CA ASN A 134 17.52 2.79 5.97
C ASN A 134 16.10 3.20 6.43
N VAL A 135 15.23 2.21 6.61
CA VAL A 135 13.83 2.43 6.98
C VAL A 135 13.65 2.31 8.49
N GLU A 136 13.72 3.45 9.16
CA GLU A 136 13.51 3.62 10.61
C GLU A 136 12.04 3.94 10.93
N TRP A 137 11.35 4.62 10.01
CA TRP A 137 9.94 4.96 10.11
C TRP A 137 9.12 4.26 9.03
N ALA A 138 8.29 3.30 9.47
CA ALA A 138 7.35 2.58 8.63
C ALA A 138 6.14 2.15 9.49
N PRO A 139 5.16 3.03 9.71
CA PRO A 139 4.01 2.71 10.54
C PRO A 139 3.15 1.63 9.88
N ASN A 140 2.42 0.85 10.69
CA ASN A 140 1.52 -0.18 10.19
C ASN A 140 0.47 0.40 9.23
N TYR A 141 -0.01 1.61 9.51
CA TYR A 141 -0.86 2.39 8.61
C TYR A 141 -0.65 3.87 8.91
N LEU A 142 -1.06 4.74 7.98
CA LEU A 142 -1.23 6.17 8.25
C LEU A 142 -2.71 6.52 8.28
N SER A 143 -3.06 7.42 9.19
CA SER A 143 -4.35 8.06 9.25
C SER A 143 -4.10 9.53 9.56
N ILE A 144 -4.53 10.37 8.63
CA ILE A 144 -4.18 11.78 8.58
C ILE A 144 -5.48 12.57 8.53
N ASP A 145 -5.55 13.62 9.33
CA ASP A 145 -6.55 14.67 9.21
C ASP A 145 -5.94 15.79 8.34
N PRO A 146 -6.39 15.97 7.08
CA PRO A 146 -5.84 16.97 6.17
C PRO A 146 -5.93 18.40 6.72
N ASP A 147 -6.93 18.71 7.54
CA ASP A 147 -7.12 20.04 8.12
C ASP A 147 -6.07 20.36 9.18
N ASN A 148 -5.54 19.32 9.84
CA ASN A 148 -4.50 19.42 10.87
C ASN A 148 -3.08 19.20 10.33
N ALA A 149 -2.91 18.78 9.07
CA ALA A 149 -1.61 18.54 8.43
C ALA A 149 -1.41 19.20 7.03
N PRO A 150 -1.88 20.44 6.78
CA PRO A 150 -1.88 21.02 5.43
C PRO A 150 -0.46 21.27 4.88
N ALA A 151 0.52 21.50 5.76
CA ALA A 151 1.90 21.78 5.36
C ALA A 151 2.65 20.57 4.78
N LEU A 152 2.16 19.35 5.03
CA LEU A 152 2.80 18.10 4.61
C LEU A 152 2.21 17.55 3.30
N LEU A 153 0.92 17.75 3.06
CA LEU A 153 0.23 17.17 1.90
C LEU A 153 0.63 17.83 0.57
N ASP A 154 1.15 19.06 0.54
CA ASP A 154 1.43 19.76 -0.72
C ASP A 154 2.90 20.09 -1.00
N ARG A 155 3.84 19.67 -0.14
CA ARG A 155 5.26 20.01 -0.27
C ARG A 155 6.15 18.77 -0.37
N ALA A 156 6.22 18.19 -1.57
CA ALA A 156 7.11 17.07 -1.85
C ALA A 156 8.58 17.36 -1.45
N MET A 157 9.06 18.60 -1.63
CA MET A 157 10.40 18.99 -1.19
C MET A 157 10.60 18.96 0.33
N ALA A 158 9.55 19.13 1.13
CA ALA A 158 9.66 19.01 2.58
C ALA A 158 10.00 17.58 3.00
N VAL A 159 9.56 16.57 2.23
CA VAL A 159 9.93 15.17 2.46
C VAL A 159 11.42 14.95 2.18
N VAL A 160 11.91 15.47 1.04
CA VAL A 160 13.33 15.31 0.65
C VAL A 160 14.26 16.02 1.63
N GLN A 161 13.86 17.19 2.13
CA GLN A 161 14.67 18.04 3.02
C GLN A 161 14.52 17.71 4.51
N ALA A 162 13.61 16.79 4.87
CA ALA A 162 13.40 16.41 6.25
C ALA A 162 14.67 15.78 6.85
N ALA A 163 15.03 16.18 8.07
CA ALA A 163 16.19 15.59 8.75
C ALA A 163 15.90 14.19 9.32
N GLU A 164 14.63 13.88 9.58
CA GLU A 164 14.20 12.68 10.29
C GLU A 164 13.03 12.01 9.57
N GLY A 165 12.86 10.70 9.80
CA GLY A 165 11.69 9.96 9.31
C GLY A 165 10.36 10.48 9.85
N GLY A 166 9.28 10.20 9.12
CA GLY A 166 7.91 10.59 9.52
C GLY A 166 7.33 11.81 8.83
N VAL A 167 8.03 12.32 7.80
CA VAL A 167 7.51 13.36 6.90
C VAL A 167 6.98 12.68 5.65
N TYR A 168 5.79 13.08 5.21
CA TYR A 168 5.09 12.47 4.08
C TYR A 168 4.41 13.53 3.20
N PHE A 169 4.15 13.17 1.95
CA PHE A 169 3.49 13.98 0.93
C PHE A 169 2.49 13.12 0.18
N TYR A 170 1.33 13.68 -0.16
CA TYR A 170 0.29 13.02 -0.95
C TYR A 170 -0.43 14.05 -1.81
N ARG A 171 -0.44 13.86 -3.13
CA ARG A 171 -1.22 14.69 -4.05
C ARG A 171 -1.99 13.84 -5.03
N ARG A 172 -3.32 13.99 -5.00
CA ARG A 172 -4.25 13.32 -5.92
C ARG A 172 -4.04 13.77 -7.36
N HIS A 173 -4.12 12.85 -8.32
CA HIS A 173 -4.00 13.15 -9.75
C HIS A 173 -5.11 12.46 -10.55
N ALA A 174 -6.13 13.21 -10.99
CA ALA A 174 -7.27 12.67 -11.73
C ALA A 174 -6.88 11.88 -13.01
N GLN A 175 -5.79 12.28 -13.68
CA GLN A 175 -5.28 11.55 -14.85
C GLN A 175 -4.69 10.18 -14.50
N ILE A 176 -4.01 10.07 -13.35
CA ILE A 176 -3.48 8.80 -12.85
C ILE A 176 -4.65 7.91 -12.42
N GLU A 177 -5.64 8.47 -11.72
CA GLU A 177 -6.83 7.72 -11.32
C GLU A 177 -7.54 7.10 -12.52
N ARG A 178 -7.76 7.88 -13.58
CA ARG A 178 -8.40 7.37 -14.80
C ARG A 178 -7.68 6.14 -15.36
N VAL A 179 -6.35 6.08 -15.30
CA VAL A 179 -5.56 4.94 -15.79
C VAL A 179 -5.53 3.80 -14.76
N ALA A 180 -5.20 4.10 -13.51
CA ALA A 180 -5.07 3.12 -12.43
C ALA A 180 -6.39 2.40 -12.10
N PHE A 181 -7.53 3.07 -12.33
CA PHE A 181 -8.86 2.53 -12.07
C PHE A 181 -9.61 2.09 -13.35
N ALA A 182 -9.02 2.24 -14.55
CA ALA A 182 -9.67 1.83 -15.81
C ALA A 182 -9.93 0.33 -15.91
N GLU A 183 -9.02 -0.49 -15.39
CA GLU A 183 -9.20 -1.94 -15.34
C GLU A 183 -10.01 -2.31 -14.08
N SER A 184 -11.29 -2.63 -14.32
CA SER A 184 -12.26 -2.98 -13.28
C SER A 184 -11.93 -4.35 -12.65
N GLY A 185 -11.00 -4.38 -11.71
CA GLY A 185 -10.77 -5.48 -10.77
C GLY A 185 -11.90 -5.69 -9.75
N ASP A 186 -13.11 -5.21 -10.04
CA ASP A 186 -14.24 -5.13 -9.10
C ASP A 186 -14.69 -6.50 -8.61
N THR A 187 -14.59 -7.54 -9.45
CA THR A 187 -14.91 -8.92 -9.05
C THR A 187 -13.96 -9.43 -7.97
N LEU A 188 -12.65 -9.17 -8.10
CA LEU A 188 -11.67 -9.55 -7.08
C LEU A 188 -11.94 -8.79 -5.77
N ILE A 189 -12.15 -7.48 -5.84
CA ILE A 189 -12.42 -6.66 -4.65
C ILE A 189 -13.67 -7.15 -3.90
N ARG A 190 -14.73 -7.55 -4.60
CA ARG A 190 -15.94 -8.11 -3.96
C ARG A 190 -15.65 -9.40 -3.19
N THR A 191 -14.86 -10.31 -3.76
CA THR A 191 -14.45 -11.56 -3.09
C THR A 191 -13.60 -11.25 -1.86
N LEU A 192 -12.59 -10.39 -2.01
CA LEU A 192 -11.70 -10.03 -0.90
C LEU A 192 -12.41 -9.26 0.21
N LEU A 193 -13.43 -8.46 -0.12
CA LEU A 193 -14.24 -7.74 0.85
C LEU A 193 -14.95 -8.70 1.82
N PHE A 194 -15.41 -9.87 1.36
CA PHE A 194 -16.01 -10.86 2.25
C PHE A 194 -15.01 -11.37 3.30
N ALA A 195 -13.77 -11.67 2.87
CA ALA A 195 -12.69 -12.09 3.76
C ALA A 195 -12.33 -10.96 4.75
N ALA A 196 -12.20 -9.72 4.26
CA ALA A 196 -11.83 -8.57 5.08
C ALA A 196 -12.90 -8.24 6.13
N ARG A 197 -14.19 -8.35 5.77
CA ARG A 197 -15.31 -8.21 6.71
C ARG A 197 -15.28 -9.26 7.80
N SER A 198 -15.04 -10.52 7.43
CA SER A 198 -14.96 -11.62 8.38
C SER A 198 -13.79 -11.43 9.35
N ALA A 199 -12.65 -10.99 8.82
CA ALA A 199 -11.46 -10.66 9.60
C ALA A 199 -11.70 -9.53 10.60
N TYR A 200 -12.27 -8.42 10.15
CA TYR A 200 -12.61 -7.29 11.02
C TYR A 200 -13.59 -7.69 12.13
N ALA A 201 -14.65 -8.44 11.79
CA ALA A 201 -15.65 -8.87 12.75
C ALA A 201 -15.09 -9.83 13.81
N ALA A 202 -14.22 -10.76 13.42
CA ALA A 202 -13.55 -11.66 14.35
C ALA A 202 -12.60 -10.89 15.29
N ALA A 203 -11.77 -10.00 14.74
CA ALA A 203 -10.87 -9.18 15.53
C ALA A 203 -11.62 -8.30 16.54
N LYS A 204 -12.78 -7.74 16.17
CA LYS A 204 -13.64 -6.98 17.09
C LYS A 204 -14.18 -7.82 18.26
N ARG A 205 -14.29 -9.14 18.10
CA ARG A 205 -14.66 -10.08 19.18
C ARG A 205 -13.45 -10.58 19.98
N GLY A 206 -12.23 -10.12 19.67
CA GLY A 206 -10.99 -10.61 20.27
C GLY A 206 -10.56 -11.98 19.75
N GLU A 207 -11.08 -12.42 18.61
CA GLU A 207 -10.69 -13.69 17.99
C GLU A 207 -9.44 -13.50 17.13
N ASN A 208 -8.50 -14.46 17.21
CA ASN A 208 -7.37 -14.55 16.29
C ASN A 208 -7.78 -15.39 15.08
N ILE A 209 -7.77 -14.78 13.90
CA ILE A 209 -8.05 -15.46 12.64
C ILE A 209 -6.83 -15.34 11.72
N ARG A 210 -6.68 -16.32 10.82
CA ARG A 210 -5.67 -16.30 9.76
C ARG A 210 -6.40 -16.46 8.43
N ILE A 211 -6.21 -15.49 7.54
CA ILE A 211 -6.68 -15.60 6.16
C ILE A 211 -5.63 -16.40 5.38
N VAL A 212 -6.09 -17.40 4.63
CA VAL A 212 -5.27 -18.22 3.72
C VAL A 212 -5.89 -18.19 2.33
N GLY A 213 -5.09 -17.92 1.31
CA GLY A 213 -5.49 -18.08 -0.08
C GLY A 213 -5.55 -19.57 -0.43
N LEU A 214 -6.62 -19.99 -1.11
CA LEU A 214 -6.71 -21.33 -1.67
C LEU A 214 -6.61 -21.20 -3.19
N VAL A 215 -5.59 -21.83 -3.78
CA VAL A 215 -5.50 -21.98 -5.24
C VAL A 215 -6.47 -23.09 -5.65
N SER A 216 -7.20 -22.90 -6.74
CA SER A 216 -8.29 -23.78 -7.21
C SER A 216 -7.87 -25.20 -7.61
N ASP A 217 -6.59 -25.54 -7.47
CA ASP A 217 -5.99 -26.67 -8.19
C ASP A 217 -5.98 -27.95 -7.33
N GLY A 218 -6.75 -28.00 -6.24
CA GLY A 218 -6.99 -29.20 -5.44
C GLY A 218 -5.80 -29.67 -4.59
N GLU A 219 -4.61 -29.08 -4.75
CA GLU A 219 -3.48 -29.31 -3.86
C GLU A 219 -3.32 -28.16 -2.87
N HIS A 220 -3.41 -28.49 -1.59
CA HIS A 220 -3.10 -27.59 -0.50
C HIS A 220 -1.61 -27.22 -0.55
N GLN A 221 -1.26 -26.14 -1.24
CA GLN A 221 0.02 -25.47 -1.00
C GLN A 221 -0.18 -24.46 0.13
N GLU A 222 0.38 -24.77 1.30
CA GLU A 222 0.88 -23.68 2.15
C GLU A 222 1.91 -22.92 1.32
N MET A 223 1.62 -21.66 1.00
CA MET A 223 2.56 -20.84 0.25
C MET A 223 3.91 -20.80 0.98
N PRO A 224 5.03 -21.16 0.33
CA PRO A 224 6.31 -21.26 1.01
C PRO A 224 6.79 -19.86 1.42
N LYS A 225 7.02 -19.68 2.73
CA LYS A 225 7.78 -18.56 3.26
C LYS A 225 9.21 -18.65 2.72
N HIS A 226 9.52 -17.80 1.74
CA HIS A 226 10.81 -17.65 1.08
C HIS A 226 11.18 -18.76 0.07
N GLY A 227 11.09 -18.44 -1.22
CA GLY A 227 11.64 -19.25 -2.30
C GLY A 227 12.04 -18.38 -3.50
N ARG A 228 13.34 -18.31 -3.77
CA ARG A 228 13.95 -17.68 -4.96
C ARG A 228 13.29 -18.14 -6.25
N PHE A 229 13.06 -17.19 -7.16
CA PHE A 229 12.74 -17.50 -8.56
C PHE A 229 14.04 -17.87 -9.30
N VAL A 230 14.09 -19.07 -9.88
CA VAL A 230 15.03 -19.41 -10.96
C VAL A 230 14.20 -19.44 -12.24
N PRO A 231 14.47 -18.59 -13.24
CA PRO A 231 13.73 -18.64 -14.50
C PRO A 231 14.16 -19.89 -15.27
N MET A 232 13.23 -20.84 -15.47
CA MET A 232 13.42 -21.92 -16.44
C MET A 232 13.18 -21.39 -17.86
N ALA A 233 14.14 -21.64 -18.74
CA ALA A 233 14.03 -21.39 -20.16
C ALA A 233 12.99 -22.33 -20.82
N SER A 234 12.24 -21.77 -21.76
CA SER A 234 11.21 -22.41 -22.59
C SER A 234 11.74 -23.57 -23.45
N PRO A 235 10.84 -24.43 -23.98
CA PRO A 235 11.15 -25.80 -24.38
C PRO A 235 11.73 -25.88 -25.80
N GLY A 236 12.88 -26.56 -25.92
CA GLY A 236 13.42 -26.99 -27.20
C GLY A 236 12.66 -28.19 -27.75
N HIS A 237 12.13 -28.04 -28.97
CA HIS A 237 11.60 -29.10 -29.80
C HIS A 237 12.62 -30.23 -30.02
N GLY A 238 12.15 -31.48 -29.95
CA GLY A 238 12.94 -32.66 -30.30
C GLY A 238 12.03 -33.82 -30.67
N SER A 239 11.61 -33.83 -31.94
CA SER A 239 10.98 -34.96 -32.62
C SER A 239 11.91 -36.17 -32.67
N ALA A 240 11.37 -37.36 -32.45
CA ALA A 240 12.02 -38.64 -32.68
C ALA A 240 11.87 -39.07 -34.16
N VAL A 241 12.99 -39.31 -34.84
CA VAL A 241 13.28 -40.26 -35.95
C VAL A 241 14.82 -40.31 -35.94
N GLU A 242 15.52 -41.42 -35.75
CA GLU A 242 15.46 -42.78 -36.31
C GLU A 242 16.02 -43.80 -35.31
#